data_AF-A0A9D0TGG7-F1
#
_entry.id   AF-A0A9D0TGG7-F1
#
_cell.length_a   1.000
_cell.length_b   1.000
_cell.length_c   1.000
_cell.angle_alpha   90.00
_cell.angle_beta   90.00
_cell.angle_gamma   90.00
#
_symmetry.space_group_name_H-M   'P 1'
#
loop_
_entity.id
_entity.type
_entity.pdbx_description
1 polymer ?
#
loop_
_entity_poly.entity_id
_entity_poly.type
_entity_poly.pdbx_seq_one_letter_code
_entity_poly.pdbx_strand_id
1 'polypeptide(L)' 'MSFDMYMKIEGIPGESTDDAHTDWMELLSYGHGLSQAVSGTSG' A
#
# COMPACT_ATOMS: atom_id res chain seq x y z
N MET A 1 9.30 -18.92 3.21
CA MET A 1 8.70 -17.74 3.84
C MET A 1 7.80 -17.09 2.81
N SER A 2 6.51 -16.96 3.11
CA SER A 2 5.62 -16.06 2.36
C SER A 2 6.00 -14.61 2.66
N PHE A 3 5.64 -13.68 1.78
CA PHE A 3 5.87 -12.26 2.01
C PHE A 3 4.63 -11.66 2.67
N ASP A 4 4.80 -11.07 3.85
CA ASP A 4 3.72 -10.42 4.57
C ASP A 4 3.74 -8.92 4.27
N MET A 5 2.60 -8.40 3.82
CA MET A 5 2.40 -6.99 3.48
C MET A 5 1.42 -6.38 4.47
N TYR A 6 1.77 -5.21 5.01
CA TYR A 6 0.90 -4.47 5.93
C TYR A 6 0.69 -3.05 5.43
N MET A 7 -0.52 -2.52 5.60
CA MET A 7 -0.84 -1.13 5.27
C MET A 7 -1.53 -0.44 6.44
N LYS A 8 -0.95 0.70 6.85
CA LYS A 8 -1.54 1.59 7.86
C LYS A 8 -2.30 2.70 7.16
N ILE A 9 -3.56 2.89 7.51
CA ILE A 9 -4.36 4.04 7.10
C ILE A 9 -4.71 4.83 8.36
N GLU A 10 -4.33 6.11 8.40
CA GLU A 10 -4.63 6.95 9.55
C GLU A 10 -6.15 7.09 9.74
N GLY A 11 -6.63 6.75 10.94
CA GLY A 11 -8.05 6.78 11.28
C GLY A 11 -8.85 5.51 10.95
N ILE A 12 -8.24 4.51 10.30
CA ILE A 12 -8.87 3.20 10.05
C ILE A 12 -8.00 2.10 10.66
N PRO A 13 -8.42 1.52 11.81
CA PRO A 13 -7.72 0.37 12.38
C PRO A 13 -7.95 -0.89 11.52
N GLY A 14 -6.90 -1.67 11.33
CA GLY A 14 -6.95 -2.99 10.73
C GLY A 14 -6.97 -4.12 11.77
N GLU A 15 -6.90 -5.36 11.30
CA GLU A 15 -7.01 -6.57 12.15
C GLU A 15 -5.66 -7.26 12.39
N SER A 16 -4.55 -6.66 11.94
CA SER A 16 -3.22 -7.24 12.14
C SER A 16 -2.91 -7.38 13.64
N THR A 17 -2.53 -8.60 14.02
CA THR A 17 -2.13 -8.99 15.38
C THR A 17 -0.61 -9.09 15.54
N ASP A 18 0.15 -8.71 14.52
CA ASP A 18 1.61 -8.73 14.54
C ASP A 18 2.16 -7.63 15.46
N ASP A 19 3.10 -7.97 16.34
CA ASP A 19 3.63 -7.08 17.39
C ASP A 19 4.29 -5.81 16.82
N ALA A 20 4.83 -5.89 15.60
CA ALA A 20 5.42 -4.74 14.90
C ALA A 20 4.40 -3.92 14.08
N HIS A 21 3.22 -4.49 13.78
CA HIS A 21 2.20 -3.91 12.90
C HIS A 21 0.79 -4.04 13.49
N THR A 22 0.65 -3.85 14.79
CA THR A 22 -0.64 -3.91 15.52
C THR A 22 -1.60 -2.85 15.00
N ASP A 23 -2.86 -3.23 14.74
CA ASP A 23 -3.92 -2.40 14.14
C ASP A 23 -3.66 -2.00 12.68
N TRP A 24 -2.76 -2.68 11.96
CA TRP A 24 -2.56 -2.45 10.53
C TRP A 24 -3.43 -3.41 9.71
N MET A 25 -3.66 -3.09 8.44
CA MET A 25 -4.39 -3.99 7.54
C MET A 25 -3.40 -4.95 6.87
N GLU A 26 -3.68 -6.24 6.96
CA GLU A 26 -2.91 -7.27 6.25
C GLU A 26 -3.32 -7.30 4.78
N LEU A 27 -2.35 -7.11 3.88
CA LEU A 27 -2.58 -7.08 2.44
C LEU A 27 -2.25 -8.44 1.83
N LEU A 28 -3.23 -9.06 1.19
CA LEU A 28 -3.02 -10.28 0.40
C LEU A 28 -2.33 -9.99 -0.95
N SER A 29 -2.61 -8.81 -1.52
CA SER A 29 -2.06 -8.35 -2.79
C SER A 29 -2.34 -6.86 -2.96
N TYR A 30 -1.39 -6.09 -3.51
CA TYR A 30 -1.61 -4.69 -3.88
C TYR A 30 -1.17 -4.43 -5.33
N GLY A 31 -1.82 -3.44 -5.98
CA GLY A 31 -1.46 -2.99 -7.32
C GLY A 31 -1.44 -1.46 -7.37
N HIS A 32 -0.33 -0.88 -7.81
CA HIS A 32 -0.20 0.55 -8.05
C HIS A 32 0.39 0.78 -9.45
N GLY A 33 -0.20 1.70 -10.20
CA GLY A 33 0.27 2.11 -11.53
C GLY A 33 0.54 3.60 -11.58
N LEU A 34 1.67 3.97 -12.18
CA LEU A 34 2.02 5.36 -12.46
C LEU A 34 1.92 5.58 -13.98
N SER A 35 1.22 6.61 -14.42
CA SER A 35 1.21 7.02 -15.83
C SER A 35 1.83 8.42 -15.94
N GLN A 36 2.89 8.54 -16.73
CA GLN A 36 3.49 9.84 -17.04
C GLN A 36 2.61 10.56 -18.06
N ALA A 37 2.15 11.77 -17.74
CA ALA A 37 1.54 12.63 -18.74
C ALA A 37 2.60 13.02 -19.77
N VAL A 38 2.31 12.84 -21.06
CA VAL A 38 3.18 13.33 -22.13
C VAL A 38 3.32 14.84 -21.98
N SER A 39 4.54 15.32 -21.74
CA SER A 39 4.84 16.75 -21.74
C SER A 39 4.58 17.30 -23.14
N GLY A 40 3.50 18.07 -23.28
CA GLY A 40 3.22 18.85 -24.48
C GLY A 40 4.23 19.99 -24.63
N THR A 41 5.42 19.69 -25.13
CA THR A 41 6.28 20.68 -25.78
C THR A 41 6.69 20.09 -27.11
N SER A 42 5.79 20.19 -28.08
CA SER A 42 6.16 20.16 -29.49
C SER A 42 6.64 21.55 -29.87
N GLY A 43 7.90 21.62 -30.31
CA GLY A 43 8.40 22.53 -31.35
C GLY A 43 8.32 24.03 -31.12
#